data_AF-A0A936I3Q5-F1
#
_entry.id   AF-A0A936I3Q5-F1
#
_cell.length_a   1.000
_cell.length_b   1.000
_cell.length_c   1.000
_cell.angle_alpha   90.00
_cell.angle_beta   90.00
_cell.angle_gamma   90.00
#
_symmetry.space_group_name_H-M   'P 1'
#
loop_
_entity.id
_entity.type
_entity.pdbx_description
1 polymer ?
#
loop_
_entity_poly.entity_id
_entity_poly.type
_entity_poly.pdbx_seq_one_letter_code
_entity_poly.pdbx_strand_id
1 'polypeptide(L)'
;MFQRSLIASLFFAMAATALAQPESLYPFITVRVEEGDTMPTILMPEKRIEGYMSAKARRQAQRYDKLMRNVIKVYPYARVSAQLLDQYSSELASIQKERDRDIYFKIAEAELRAEFEGDITDMTISQGRVLIKLIDRQTGRTSYDLVAQLRGGFEALIWQGVAKLFGNDLKDDYDALGEDAMIESIVQRIENGELVVADRGVRTAKAQARLEKRKAKLYKRQGLPLPSTSMN
;
A
#
# COMPACT_ATOMS: atom_id res chain seq x y z
N MET A 1 -88.53 -43.63 7.63
CA MET A 1 -87.19 -43.31 8.19
C MET A 1 -86.28 -42.52 7.24
N PHE A 2 -86.52 -42.50 5.92
CA PHE A 2 -85.62 -41.91 4.91
C PHE A 2 -85.70 -40.39 4.70
N GLN A 3 -86.76 -39.69 5.11
CA GLN A 3 -86.89 -38.24 4.88
C GLN A 3 -86.14 -37.37 5.90
N ARG A 4 -85.87 -37.86 7.12
CA ARG A 4 -85.15 -37.10 8.15
C ARG A 4 -83.64 -37.05 7.91
N SER A 5 -83.07 -38.11 7.31
CA SER A 5 -81.65 -38.16 6.94
C SER A 5 -81.32 -37.27 5.73
N LEU A 6 -82.28 -37.05 4.83
CA LEU A 6 -82.11 -36.25 3.61
C LEU A 6 -82.10 -34.73 3.89
N ILE A 7 -82.83 -34.28 4.91
CA ILE A 7 -82.82 -32.88 5.35
C ILE A 7 -81.55 -32.56 6.15
N ALA A 8 -81.08 -33.50 6.98
CA ALA A 8 -79.83 -33.34 7.72
C ALA A 8 -78.60 -33.30 6.80
N SER A 9 -78.57 -34.11 5.73
CA SER A 9 -77.50 -34.05 4.73
C SER A 9 -77.55 -32.78 3.88
N LEU A 10 -78.74 -32.25 3.58
CA LEU A 10 -78.89 -30.97 2.88
C LEU A 10 -78.42 -29.79 3.73
N PHE A 11 -78.69 -29.81 5.04
CA PHE A 11 -78.22 -28.79 5.98
C PHE A 11 -76.70 -28.83 6.18
N PHE A 12 -76.11 -30.04 6.19
CA PHE A 12 -74.66 -30.23 6.28
C PHE A 12 -73.92 -29.75 5.01
N ALA A 13 -74.51 -29.99 3.82
CA ALA A 13 -73.96 -29.49 2.56
C ALA A 13 -74.05 -27.95 2.43
N MET A 14 -75.09 -27.34 2.99
CA MET A 14 -75.26 -25.89 3.00
C MET A 14 -74.33 -25.20 4.02
N ALA A 15 -74.04 -25.84 5.15
CA ALA A 15 -73.05 -25.35 6.11
C ALA A 15 -71.60 -25.44 5.58
N ALA A 16 -71.28 -26.47 4.78
CA ALA A 16 -69.95 -26.64 4.19
C ALA A 16 -69.61 -25.59 3.12
N THR A 17 -70.62 -25.01 2.46
CA THR A 17 -70.42 -23.98 1.42
C THR A 17 -70.28 -22.57 2.00
N ALA A 18 -70.64 -22.35 3.27
CA ALA A 18 -70.52 -21.04 3.93
C ALA A 18 -69.10 -20.72 4.44
N LEU A 19 -68.18 -21.70 4.47
CA LEU A 19 -66.83 -21.55 5.02
C LEU A 19 -65.73 -21.31 3.98
N ALA A 20 -66.07 -21.13 2.70
CA ALA A 20 -65.10 -20.91 1.63
C ALA A 20 -65.34 -19.55 0.95
N GLN A 21 -65.10 -18.45 1.66
CA GLN A 21 -64.79 -17.20 0.97
C GLN A 21 -63.33 -17.31 0.48
N PRO A 22 -63.05 -17.12 -0.82
CA PRO A 22 -61.67 -16.99 -1.26
C PRO A 22 -61.12 -15.72 -0.63
N GLU A 23 -60.13 -15.86 0.26
CA GLU A 23 -59.34 -14.74 0.77
C GLU A 23 -58.82 -13.99 -0.46
N SER A 24 -59.40 -12.83 -0.73
CA SER A 24 -59.12 -12.10 -1.95
C SER A 24 -57.65 -11.71 -1.94
N LEU A 25 -56.90 -12.19 -2.93
CA LEU A 25 -55.46 -12.00 -3.07
C LEU A 25 -55.08 -10.56 -3.48
N TYR A 26 -55.80 -9.55 -2.98
CA TYR A 26 -55.46 -8.15 -3.21
C TYR A 26 -54.55 -7.67 -2.08
N PRO A 27 -53.34 -7.16 -2.38
CA PRO A 27 -52.50 -6.58 -1.35
C PRO A 27 -53.24 -5.38 -0.73
N PHE A 28 -53.49 -5.42 0.58
CA PHE A 28 -53.98 -4.26 1.30
C PHE A 28 -52.92 -3.16 1.22
N ILE A 29 -53.16 -2.14 0.39
CA ILE A 29 -52.29 -0.96 0.34
C ILE A 29 -52.65 -0.11 1.55
N THR A 30 -51.65 0.24 2.36
CA THR A 30 -51.85 1.18 3.46
C THR A 30 -52.16 2.54 2.85
N VAL A 31 -53.29 3.13 3.22
CA VAL A 31 -53.69 4.45 2.73
C VAL A 31 -53.49 5.46 3.85
N ARG A 32 -52.94 6.62 3.51
CA ARG A 32 -53.00 7.80 4.37
C ARG A 32 -54.06 8.75 3.82
N VAL A 33 -54.97 9.21 4.66
CA VAL A 33 -55.94 10.24 4.30
C VAL A 33 -55.43 11.58 4.82
N GLU A 34 -55.20 12.54 3.92
CA GLU A 34 -54.79 13.91 4.23
C GLU A 34 -55.78 14.88 3.58
N GLU A 35 -56.35 15.81 4.35
CA GLU A 35 -57.34 16.82 3.88
C GLU A 35 -58.56 16.27 3.11
N GLY A 36 -58.92 15.00 3.36
CA GLY A 36 -60.01 14.33 2.67
C GLY A 36 -59.61 13.64 1.35
N ASP A 37 -58.34 13.74 0.94
CA ASP A 37 -57.78 13.00 -0.18
C ASP A 37 -57.08 11.71 0.28
N THR A 38 -57.12 10.69 -0.58
CA THR A 38 -56.72 9.31 -0.27
C THR A 38 -55.41 8.98 -0.96
N MET A 39 -54.29 9.04 -0.22
CA MET A 39 -52.95 8.80 -0.75
C MET A 39 -52.48 7.36 -0.46
N PRO A 40 -52.25 6.53 -1.50
CA PRO A 40 -51.69 5.19 -1.31
C PRO A 40 -50.24 5.26 -0.83
N THR A 41 -49.96 4.65 0.32
CA THR A 41 -48.61 4.52 0.87
C THR A 41 -48.13 3.09 0.68
N ILE A 42 -47.14 2.90 -0.20
CA ILE A 42 -46.52 1.60 -0.44
C ILE A 42 -45.17 1.60 0.27
N LEU A 43 -45.03 0.76 1.30
CA LEU A 43 -43.74 0.45 1.89
C LEU A 43 -43.03 -0.53 0.94
N MET A 44 -42.07 -0.03 0.18
CA MET A 44 -41.23 -0.90 -0.65
C MET A 44 -40.40 -1.81 0.26
N PRO A 45 -40.37 -3.13 0.01
CA PRO A 45 -39.49 -4.00 0.78
C PRO A 45 -38.03 -3.63 0.51
N GLU A 46 -37.21 -3.62 1.57
CA GLU A 46 -35.77 -3.44 1.43
C GLU A 46 -35.20 -4.57 0.56
N LYS A 47 -34.59 -4.21 -0.58
CA LYS A 47 -33.90 -5.16 -1.44
C LYS A 47 -32.41 -5.07 -1.18
N ARG A 48 -31.87 -6.08 -0.48
CA ARG A 48 -30.42 -6.25 -0.32
C ARG A 48 -29.80 -6.57 -1.69
N ILE A 49 -28.99 -5.65 -2.20
CA ILE A 49 -28.18 -5.88 -3.40
C ILE A 49 -26.85 -6.49 -2.95
N GLU A 50 -26.65 -7.78 -3.21
CA GLU A 50 -25.35 -8.42 -3.02
C GLU A 50 -24.51 -8.26 -4.29
N GLY A 51 -23.44 -7.46 -4.21
CA GLY A 51 -22.47 -7.32 -5.29
C GLY A 51 -21.42 -8.44 -5.24
N TYR A 52 -21.43 -9.34 -6.22
CA TYR A 52 -20.35 -10.33 -6.37
C TYR A 52 -19.21 -9.74 -7.20
N MET A 53 -18.00 -9.65 -6.63
CA MET A 53 -16.81 -9.34 -7.42
C MET A 53 -16.44 -10.52 -8.32
N SER A 54 -16.20 -10.25 -9.60
CA SER A 54 -15.63 -11.25 -10.50
C SER A 54 -14.28 -11.74 -9.98
N ALA A 55 -13.89 -12.97 -10.33
CA ALA A 55 -12.57 -13.51 -9.95
C ALA A 55 -11.41 -12.62 -10.42
N LYS A 56 -11.57 -11.95 -11.58
CA LYS A 56 -10.60 -10.99 -12.11
C LYS A 56 -10.50 -9.75 -11.22
N ALA A 57 -11.64 -9.15 -10.85
CA ALA A 57 -11.68 -7.98 -9.98
C ALA A 57 -11.06 -8.29 -8.60
N ARG A 58 -11.36 -9.48 -8.04
CA ARG A 58 -10.78 -9.93 -6.77
C ARG A 58 -9.26 -10.04 -6.83
N ARG A 59 -8.69 -10.60 -7.91
CA ARG A 59 -7.23 -10.68 -8.11
C ARG A 59 -6.60 -9.30 -8.26
N GLN A 60 -7.26 -8.38 -8.96
CA GLN A 60 -6.77 -7.01 -9.12
C GLN A 60 -6.75 -6.26 -7.80
N ALA A 61 -7.82 -6.35 -7.00
CA ALA A 61 -7.87 -5.79 -5.66
C ALA A 61 -6.75 -6.35 -4.77
N GLN A 62 -6.54 -7.68 -4.78
CA GLN A 62 -5.44 -8.29 -4.02
C GLN A 62 -4.05 -7.81 -4.45
N ARG A 63 -3.83 -7.58 -5.75
CA ARG A 63 -2.57 -7.01 -6.26
C ARG A 63 -2.37 -5.59 -5.77
N TYR A 64 -3.41 -4.76 -5.84
CA TYR A 64 -3.39 -3.39 -5.34
C TYR A 64 -3.13 -3.35 -3.84
N ASP A 65 -3.83 -4.17 -3.04
CA ASP A 65 -3.63 -4.24 -1.59
C ASP A 65 -2.21 -4.64 -1.22
N LYS A 66 -1.64 -5.61 -1.94
CA LYS A 66 -0.24 -6.03 -1.74
C LYS A 66 0.73 -4.88 -2.05
N LEU A 67 0.50 -4.16 -3.16
CA LEU A 67 1.31 -3.01 -3.53
C LEU A 67 1.20 -1.90 -2.49
N MET A 68 -0.01 -1.55 -2.06
CA MET A 68 -0.27 -0.55 -1.03
C MET A 68 0.42 -0.89 0.29
N ARG A 69 0.33 -2.14 0.77
CA ARG A 69 1.07 -2.58 1.97
C ARG A 69 2.58 -2.44 1.79
N ASN A 70 3.12 -2.77 0.61
CA ASN A 70 4.53 -2.61 0.33
C ASN A 70 4.95 -1.14 0.36
N VAL A 71 4.21 -0.25 -0.32
CA VAL A 71 4.47 1.19 -0.35
C VAL A 71 4.42 1.77 1.07
N ILE A 72 3.35 1.51 1.83
CA ILE A 72 3.23 1.98 3.22
C ILE A 72 4.41 1.50 4.07
N LYS A 73 4.82 0.23 3.92
CA LYS A 73 5.96 -0.30 4.68
C LYS A 73 7.26 0.40 4.31
N VAL A 74 7.55 0.62 3.02
CA VAL A 74 8.87 1.10 2.58
C VAL A 74 8.99 2.61 2.48
N TYR A 75 7.88 3.35 2.42
CA TYR A 75 7.87 4.80 2.24
C TYR A 75 8.70 5.58 3.27
N PRO A 76 8.66 5.27 4.59
CA PRO A 76 9.50 5.96 5.57
C PRO A 76 11.00 5.73 5.33
N TYR A 77 11.37 4.54 4.86
CA TYR A 77 12.75 4.20 4.53
C TYR A 77 13.22 5.02 3.33
N ALA A 78 12.40 5.11 2.28
CA ALA A 78 12.69 5.91 1.10
C ALA A 78 12.91 7.39 1.45
N ARG A 79 12.11 7.96 2.35
CA ARG A 79 12.27 9.35 2.82
C ARG A 79 13.61 9.61 3.48
N VAL A 80 13.99 8.77 4.43
CA VAL A 80 15.28 8.91 5.13
C VAL A 80 16.44 8.67 4.16
N SER A 81 16.35 7.68 3.27
CA SER A 81 17.39 7.43 2.27
C SER A 81 17.56 8.64 1.34
N ALA A 82 16.47 9.24 0.85
CA ALA A 82 16.53 10.41 -0.03
C ALA A 82 17.21 11.61 0.66
N GLN A 83 16.87 11.89 1.91
CA GLN A 83 17.50 12.96 2.68
C GLN A 83 19.02 12.76 2.84
N LEU A 84 19.46 11.53 3.16
CA LEU A 84 20.88 11.20 3.26
C LEU A 84 21.58 11.34 1.91
N LEU A 85 20.94 10.90 0.83
CA LEU A 85 21.48 11.00 -0.53
C LEU A 85 21.67 12.45 -0.96
N ASP A 86 20.70 13.32 -0.68
CA ASP A 86 20.82 14.75 -1.00
C ASP A 86 21.91 15.43 -0.17
N GLN A 87 22.07 15.05 1.10
CA GLN A 87 23.18 15.50 1.93
C GLN A 87 24.53 15.09 1.33
N TYR A 88 24.68 13.80 0.99
CA TYR A 88 25.92 13.29 0.40
C TYR A 88 26.21 13.88 -0.98
N SER A 89 25.19 14.13 -1.79
CA SER A 89 25.33 14.81 -3.08
C SER A 89 25.86 16.24 -2.89
N SER A 90 25.31 16.97 -1.90
CA SER A 90 25.75 18.32 -1.55
C SER A 90 27.20 18.36 -1.05
N GLU A 91 27.58 17.41 -0.19
CA GLU A 91 28.95 17.28 0.31
C GLU A 91 29.92 16.90 -0.82
N LEU A 92 29.55 15.95 -1.70
CA LEU A 92 30.34 15.56 -2.88
C LEU A 92 30.61 16.72 -3.84
N ALA A 93 29.64 17.61 -4.02
CA ALA A 93 29.78 18.78 -4.89
C ALA A 93 30.87 19.76 -4.40
N SER A 94 31.18 19.77 -3.10
CA SER A 94 32.21 20.64 -2.51
C SER A 94 33.63 20.09 -2.67
N ILE A 95 33.80 18.81 -2.99
CA ILE A 95 35.10 18.15 -3.06
C ILE A 95 35.67 18.30 -4.48
N GLN A 96 36.80 19.02 -4.60
CA GLN A 96 37.41 19.30 -5.91
C GLN A 96 38.32 18.18 -6.44
N LYS A 97 38.93 17.38 -5.54
CA LYS A 97 39.88 16.34 -5.93
C LYS A 97 39.16 15.02 -6.22
N GLU A 98 39.35 14.47 -7.41
CA GLU A 98 38.70 13.23 -7.82
C GLU A 98 39.00 12.05 -6.88
N ARG A 99 40.25 11.94 -6.39
CA ARG A 99 40.62 10.91 -5.41
C ARG A 99 39.83 11.03 -4.11
N ASP A 100 39.59 12.26 -3.64
CA ASP A 100 38.89 12.50 -2.39
C ASP A 100 37.38 12.30 -2.59
N ARG A 101 36.85 12.60 -3.78
CA ARG A 101 35.47 12.27 -4.19
C ARG A 101 35.23 10.76 -4.16
N ASP A 102 36.13 9.97 -4.75
CA ASP A 102 36.03 8.50 -4.75
C ASP A 102 36.06 7.90 -3.32
N ILE A 103 36.88 8.48 -2.44
CA ILE A 103 36.96 8.03 -1.05
C ILE A 103 35.68 8.40 -0.29
N TYR A 104 35.22 9.65 -0.44
CA TYR A 104 33.98 10.10 0.16
C TYR A 104 32.78 9.28 -0.32
N PHE A 105 32.72 8.97 -1.61
CA PHE A 105 31.70 8.10 -2.18
C PHE A 105 31.67 6.73 -1.49
N LYS A 106 32.83 6.09 -1.32
CA LYS A 106 32.94 4.80 -0.60
C LYS A 106 32.53 4.91 0.86
N ILE A 107 32.74 6.06 1.49
CA ILE A 107 32.27 6.35 2.85
C ILE A 107 30.73 6.43 2.83
N ALA A 108 30.15 7.29 1.99
CA ALA A 108 28.71 7.47 1.86
C ALA A 108 27.98 6.14 1.55
N GLU A 109 28.51 5.33 0.64
CA GLU A 109 27.99 3.99 0.33
C GLU A 109 28.02 3.06 1.55
N ALA A 110 29.13 3.03 2.29
CA ALA A 110 29.25 2.21 3.49
C ALA A 110 28.31 2.69 4.61
N GLU A 111 28.06 4.00 4.69
CA GLU A 111 27.18 4.62 5.66
C GLU A 111 25.71 4.28 5.38
N LEU A 112 25.25 4.53 4.16
CA LEU A 112 23.92 4.15 3.70
C LEU A 112 23.67 2.66 3.89
N ARG A 113 24.63 1.81 3.49
CA ARG A 113 24.50 0.37 3.73
C ARG A 113 24.38 0.05 5.21
N ALA A 114 25.22 0.62 6.07
CA ALA A 114 25.14 0.34 7.51
C ALA A 114 23.80 0.74 8.13
N GLU A 115 23.21 1.84 7.65
CA GLU A 115 21.90 2.33 8.11
C GLU A 115 20.77 1.39 7.71
N PHE A 116 20.78 0.89 6.46
CA PHE A 116 19.64 0.18 5.88
C PHE A 116 19.83 -1.34 5.71
N GLU A 117 21.04 -1.89 5.85
CA GLU A 117 21.32 -3.32 5.61
C GLU A 117 20.48 -4.23 6.49
N GLY A 118 20.27 -3.89 7.77
CA GLY A 118 19.43 -4.68 8.66
C GLY A 118 17.97 -4.72 8.17
N ASP A 119 17.45 -3.58 7.76
CA ASP A 119 16.07 -3.45 7.32
C ASP A 119 15.83 -4.04 5.94
N ILE A 120 16.78 -3.83 5.02
CA ILE A 120 16.71 -4.33 3.64
C ILE A 120 16.86 -5.86 3.62
N THR A 121 17.65 -6.44 4.53
CA THR A 121 17.79 -7.91 4.61
C THR A 121 16.47 -8.60 4.97
N ASP A 122 15.63 -7.96 5.79
CA ASP A 122 14.33 -8.51 6.20
C ASP A 122 13.19 -8.19 5.20
N MET A 123 13.46 -7.43 4.15
CA MET A 123 12.47 -7.06 3.14
C MET A 123 12.26 -8.17 2.11
N THR A 124 11.00 -8.32 1.66
CA THR A 124 10.74 -9.13 0.48
C THR A 124 11.30 -8.44 -0.77
N ILE A 125 11.56 -9.22 -1.80
CA ILE A 125 12.05 -8.68 -3.06
C ILE A 125 11.11 -7.61 -3.66
N SER A 126 9.79 -7.83 -3.54
CA SER A 126 8.78 -6.86 -4.00
C SER A 126 8.80 -5.55 -3.21
N GLN A 127 9.21 -5.59 -1.94
CA GLN A 127 9.37 -4.39 -1.11
C GLN A 127 10.64 -3.65 -1.50
N GLY A 128 11.76 -4.37 -1.69
CA GLY A 128 13.01 -3.78 -2.17
C GLY A 128 12.86 -3.05 -3.51
N ARG A 129 12.10 -3.62 -4.46
CA ARG A 129 11.80 -2.96 -5.74
C ARG A 129 11.09 -1.62 -5.53
N VAL A 130 10.02 -1.61 -4.74
CA VAL A 130 9.26 -0.39 -4.44
C VAL A 130 10.13 0.63 -3.70
N LEU A 131 10.98 0.19 -2.78
CA LEU A 131 11.92 1.06 -2.07
C LEU A 131 12.85 1.81 -3.04
N ILE A 132 13.47 1.10 -3.98
CA ILE A 132 14.38 1.71 -4.98
C ILE A 132 13.63 2.75 -5.84
N LYS A 133 12.43 2.40 -6.31
CA LYS A 133 11.57 3.31 -7.09
C LYS A 133 11.17 4.56 -6.29
N LEU A 134 10.83 4.41 -5.01
CA LEU A 134 10.48 5.55 -4.16
C LEU A 134 11.68 6.44 -3.82
N ILE A 135 12.88 5.86 -3.66
CA ILE A 135 14.11 6.63 -3.51
C ILE A 135 14.33 7.47 -4.77
N ASP A 136 14.20 6.86 -5.95
CA ASP A 136 14.30 7.56 -7.23
C ASP A 136 13.33 8.74 -7.33
N ARG A 137 12.06 8.49 -7.02
CA ARG A 137 11.01 9.52 -7.02
C ARG A 137 11.39 10.71 -6.14
N GLN A 138 11.95 10.46 -4.96
CA GLN A 138 12.25 11.51 -3.99
C GLN A 138 13.54 12.26 -4.31
N THR A 139 14.56 11.59 -4.82
CA THR A 139 15.82 12.25 -5.18
C THR A 139 15.78 12.91 -6.55
N GLY A 140 14.89 12.46 -7.44
CA GLY A 140 14.83 12.93 -8.82
C GLY A 140 16.22 12.93 -9.48
N ARG A 141 16.62 14.09 -10.03
CA ARG A 141 17.88 14.25 -10.77
C ARG A 141 19.08 14.74 -9.94
N THR A 142 18.87 15.31 -8.75
CA THR A 142 19.94 15.94 -7.95
C THR A 142 20.98 14.94 -7.44
N SER A 143 20.58 13.67 -7.34
CA SER A 143 21.42 12.60 -6.85
C SER A 143 21.49 11.42 -7.82
N TYR A 144 21.12 11.59 -9.10
CA TYR A 144 21.00 10.47 -10.06
C TYR A 144 22.29 9.64 -10.16
N ASP A 145 23.46 10.27 -10.34
CA ASP A 145 24.73 9.54 -10.47
C ASP A 145 25.10 8.81 -9.17
N LEU A 146 24.87 9.47 -8.03
CA LEU A 146 25.11 8.92 -6.70
C LEU A 146 24.16 7.73 -6.47
N VAL A 147 22.88 7.89 -6.77
CA VAL A 147 21.84 6.87 -6.67
C VAL A 147 22.12 5.72 -7.64
N ALA A 148 22.56 5.96 -8.87
CA ALA A 148 22.85 4.92 -9.86
C ALA A 148 24.07 4.07 -9.46
N GLN A 149 25.13 4.70 -8.96
CA GLN A 149 26.31 3.97 -8.46
C GLN A 149 26.03 3.28 -7.12
N LEU A 150 25.30 3.95 -6.22
CA LEU A 150 24.85 3.34 -4.98
C LEU A 150 23.86 2.21 -5.25
N ARG A 151 22.99 2.34 -6.25
CA ARG A 151 22.16 1.25 -6.78
C ARG A 151 23.07 0.12 -7.11
N GLY A 152 24.07 0.24 -7.99
CA GLY A 152 25.00 -0.85 -8.30
C GLY A 152 25.63 -1.56 -7.06
N GLY A 153 25.93 -0.80 -6.01
CA GLY A 153 26.39 -1.35 -4.73
C GLY A 153 25.29 -1.99 -3.85
N PHE A 154 24.13 -1.36 -3.73
CA PHE A 154 22.97 -1.82 -2.95
C PHE A 154 22.29 -3.00 -3.60
N GLU A 155 22.11 -2.89 -4.91
CA GLU A 155 21.98 -3.99 -5.84
C GLU A 155 22.88 -5.11 -5.34
N ALA A 156 24.21 -5.03 -5.37
CA ALA A 156 25.07 -6.19 -5.06
C ALA A 156 24.76 -6.87 -3.70
N LEU A 157 24.26 -6.10 -2.72
CA LEU A 157 23.78 -6.57 -1.42
C LEU A 157 22.43 -7.31 -1.50
N ILE A 158 21.47 -6.74 -2.23
CA ILE A 158 20.16 -7.34 -2.53
C ILE A 158 20.34 -8.55 -3.49
N TRP A 159 21.34 -8.53 -4.38
CA TRP A 159 21.61 -9.46 -5.49
C TRP A 159 22.20 -10.80 -5.06
N GLN A 160 22.66 -11.00 -3.81
CA GLN A 160 22.92 -12.36 -3.33
C GLN A 160 21.63 -13.24 -3.39
N GLY A 161 20.44 -12.64 -3.29
CA GLY A 161 19.15 -13.34 -3.43
C GLY A 161 18.32 -12.97 -4.68
N VAL A 162 18.44 -11.74 -5.18
CA VAL A 162 17.51 -11.15 -6.17
C VAL A 162 18.02 -11.19 -7.62
N ALA A 163 19.32 -11.42 -7.79
CA ALA A 163 20.01 -11.27 -9.06
C ALA A 163 19.50 -12.08 -10.22
N LYS A 164 19.14 -13.33 -9.92
CA LYS A 164 18.76 -14.30 -10.95
C LYS A 164 17.41 -14.02 -11.60
N LEU A 165 16.60 -13.14 -11.02
CA LEU A 165 15.21 -12.91 -11.47
C LEU A 165 14.94 -11.48 -11.94
N PHE A 166 15.83 -10.51 -11.65
CA PHE A 166 15.48 -9.09 -11.77
C PHE A 166 15.99 -8.36 -13.01
N GLY A 167 16.81 -8.99 -13.85
CA GLY A 167 17.08 -8.50 -15.21
C GLY A 167 17.37 -7.00 -15.29
N ASN A 168 16.71 -6.29 -16.22
CA ASN A 168 16.90 -4.86 -16.45
C ASN A 168 15.99 -3.95 -15.60
N ASP A 169 14.88 -4.45 -15.03
CA ASP A 169 13.83 -3.63 -14.40
C ASP A 169 14.28 -2.81 -13.17
N LEU A 170 15.40 -3.17 -12.53
CA LEU A 170 15.94 -2.42 -11.38
C LEU A 170 16.62 -1.12 -11.79
N LYS A 171 16.99 -1.00 -13.07
CA LYS A 171 17.71 0.16 -13.62
C LYS A 171 16.76 1.22 -14.17
N ASP A 172 15.49 0.90 -14.33
CA ASP A 172 14.52 1.79 -14.94
C ASP A 172 14.16 2.93 -13.99
N ASP A 173 14.14 4.14 -14.54
CA ASP A 173 13.73 5.36 -13.83
C ASP A 173 12.26 5.28 -13.37
N TYR A 174 11.89 6.10 -12.39
CA TYR A 174 10.53 6.20 -11.88
C TYR A 174 9.58 6.80 -12.90
N ASP A 175 8.53 6.07 -13.27
CA ASP A 175 7.53 6.51 -14.25
C ASP A 175 6.15 6.71 -13.61
N ALA A 176 5.91 7.93 -13.12
CA ALA A 176 4.67 8.31 -12.46
C ALA A 176 3.41 8.21 -13.35
N LEU A 177 3.55 8.23 -14.68
CA LEU A 177 2.43 8.23 -15.63
C LEU A 177 2.22 6.87 -16.32
N GLY A 178 3.24 6.03 -16.38
CA GLY A 178 3.16 4.68 -16.91
C GLY A 178 3.23 3.61 -15.83
N GLU A 179 4.38 2.93 -15.72
CA GLU A 179 4.49 1.69 -14.95
C GLU A 179 4.33 1.87 -13.43
N ASP A 180 4.79 3.00 -12.90
CA ASP A 180 4.76 3.30 -11.47
C ASP A 180 3.53 4.14 -11.05
N ALA A 181 2.56 4.37 -11.94
CA ALA A 181 1.38 5.20 -11.68
C ALA A 181 0.54 4.73 -10.47
N MET A 182 0.45 3.41 -10.23
CA MET A 182 -0.23 2.90 -9.04
C MET A 182 0.55 3.20 -7.76
N ILE A 183 1.89 3.16 -7.81
CA ILE A 183 2.75 3.55 -6.68
C ILE A 183 2.54 5.03 -6.40
N GLU A 184 2.57 5.87 -7.45
CA GLU A 184 2.37 7.32 -7.35
C GLU A 184 1.02 7.64 -6.69
N SER A 185 -0.06 7.01 -7.14
CA SER A 185 -1.38 7.18 -6.54
C SER A 185 -1.38 6.84 -5.04
N ILE A 186 -0.72 5.76 -4.62
CA ILE A 186 -0.64 5.40 -3.19
C ILE A 186 0.19 6.43 -2.42
N VAL A 187 1.29 6.92 -3.00
CA VAL A 187 2.14 7.94 -2.37
C VAL A 187 1.40 9.27 -2.21
N GLN A 188 0.64 9.71 -3.21
CA GLN A 188 -0.18 10.93 -3.08
C GLN A 188 -1.22 10.81 -1.96
N ARG A 189 -1.82 9.62 -1.81
CA ARG A 189 -2.75 9.35 -0.68
C ARG A 189 -2.05 9.41 0.67
N ILE A 190 -0.79 8.97 0.74
CA ILE A 190 0.05 9.14 1.93
C ILE A 190 0.32 10.64 2.20
N GLU A 191 0.75 11.37 1.18
CA GLU A 191 1.11 12.80 1.28
C GLU A 191 -0.11 13.68 1.62
N ASN A 192 -1.29 13.31 1.14
CA ASN A 192 -2.57 13.95 1.47
C ASN A 192 -3.12 13.55 2.86
N GLY A 193 -2.45 12.63 3.57
CA GLY A 193 -2.86 12.17 4.90
C GLY A 193 -4.01 11.16 4.92
N GLU A 194 -4.42 10.61 3.77
CA GLU A 194 -5.42 9.53 3.70
C GLU A 194 -4.87 8.19 4.20
N LEU A 195 -3.57 7.96 4.00
CA LEU A 195 -2.86 6.76 4.43
C LEU A 195 -1.81 7.13 5.47
N VAL A 196 -1.94 6.54 6.66
CA VAL A 196 -0.99 6.76 7.76
C VAL A 196 0.23 5.86 7.57
N VAL A 197 1.41 6.47 7.71
CA VAL A 197 2.70 5.79 7.67
C VAL A 197 3.42 6.01 9.00
N ALA A 198 4.21 5.03 9.42
CA ALA A 198 5.08 5.21 10.57
C ALA A 198 6.12 6.29 10.28
N ASP A 199 6.33 7.20 11.23
CA ASP A 199 7.48 8.09 11.15
C ASP A 199 8.75 7.32 11.52
N ARG A 200 9.80 7.46 10.71
CA ARG A 200 11.09 6.86 10.99
C ARG A 200 12.09 7.99 11.21
N GLY A 201 12.55 8.12 12.45
CA GLY A 201 13.71 8.95 12.77
C GLY A 201 15.00 8.40 12.16
N VAL A 202 15.99 9.28 12.00
CA VAL A 202 17.33 8.90 11.54
C VAL A 202 18.03 8.07 12.62
N ARG A 203 18.64 6.94 12.22
CA ARG A 203 19.57 6.08 12.99
C ARG A 203 18.99 5.41 14.25
N THR A 204 18.99 4.08 14.23
CA THR A 204 19.01 3.31 15.50
C THR A 204 20.40 3.33 16.12
N ALA A 205 20.52 3.31 17.45
CA ALA A 205 21.80 3.29 18.15
C ALA A 205 22.74 2.16 17.68
N LYS A 206 22.17 1.00 17.31
CA LYS A 206 22.88 -0.14 16.72
C LYS A 206 23.44 0.17 15.32
N ALA A 207 22.68 0.91 14.50
CA ALA A 207 23.13 1.37 13.19
C ALA A 207 24.28 2.37 13.34
N GLN A 208 24.18 3.34 14.26
CA GLN A 208 25.27 4.25 14.62
C GLN A 208 26.54 3.52 15.07
N ALA A 209 26.45 2.55 15.96
CA ALA A 209 27.62 1.80 16.42
C ALA A 209 28.31 1.02 15.27
N ARG A 210 27.52 0.46 14.34
CA ARG A 210 28.04 -0.23 13.14
C ARG A 210 28.70 0.75 12.17
N LEU A 211 28.08 1.92 12.00
CA LEU A 211 28.56 3.03 11.18
C LEU A 211 29.94 3.48 11.68
N GLU A 212 30.06 3.83 12.96
CA GLU A 212 31.31 4.28 13.58
C GLU A 212 32.42 3.25 13.43
N LYS A 213 32.12 1.96 13.66
CA LYS A 213 33.08 0.87 13.44
C LYS A 213 33.52 0.76 11.98
N ARG A 214 32.59 0.90 11.03
CA ARG A 214 32.88 0.87 9.58
C ARG A 214 33.69 2.09 9.14
N LYS A 215 33.31 3.30 9.58
CA LYS A 215 34.05 4.54 9.35
C LYS A 215 35.48 4.39 9.87
N ALA A 216 35.67 4.02 11.14
CA ALA A 216 37.00 3.85 11.72
C ALA A 216 37.89 2.86 10.92
N LYS A 217 37.32 1.75 10.47
CA LYS A 217 38.05 0.79 9.60
C LYS A 217 38.40 1.40 8.24
N LEU A 218 37.50 2.17 7.65
CA LEU A 218 37.67 2.72 6.30
C LEU A 218 38.65 3.90 6.30
N TYR A 219 38.55 4.80 7.27
CA TYR A 219 39.51 5.89 7.51
C TYR A 219 40.92 5.35 7.80
N LYS A 220 41.05 4.32 8.65
CA LYS A 220 42.32 3.62 8.89
C LYS A 220 42.89 3.00 7.61
N ARG A 221 42.04 2.40 6.76
CA ARG A 221 42.47 1.79 5.49
C ARG A 221 42.95 2.83 4.48
N GLN A 222 42.36 4.03 4.48
CA GLN A 222 42.69 5.12 3.56
C GLN A 222 43.74 6.10 4.12
N GLY A 223 44.24 5.88 5.34
CA GLY A 223 45.23 6.77 5.98
C GLY A 223 44.69 8.16 6.32
N LEU A 224 43.37 8.31 6.46
CA LEU A 224 42.72 9.59 6.75
C LEU A 224 42.43 9.73 8.26
N PRO A 225 42.53 10.94 8.84
CA PRO A 225 42.12 11.18 10.23
C PRO A 225 40.61 10.99 10.38
N LEU A 226 40.17 10.45 11.52
CA LEU A 226 38.75 10.35 11.84
C LEU A 226 38.12 11.75 11.78
N PRO A 227 36.95 11.93 11.15
CA PRO A 227 36.27 13.20 11.15
C PRO A 227 35.86 13.52 12.58
N SER A 228 36.10 14.76 13.03
CA SER A 228 35.62 15.19 14.34
C SER A 228 34.10 15.03 14.35
N THR A 229 33.57 14.28 15.32
CA THR A 229 32.12 14.11 15.51
C THR A 229 31.50 15.47 15.81
N SER A 230 31.10 16.20 14.77
CA SER A 230 30.33 17.43 14.86
C SER A 230 29.05 17.25 14.07
N MET A 231 28.07 16.60 14.69
CA MET A 231 26.68 16.68 14.29
C MET A 231 25.86 16.78 15.58
N ASN A 232 25.43 18.01 15.88
CA ASN A 232 24.24 18.28 16.68
C ASN A 232 23.01 17.94 15.84
#